data_AF-A0A0M8WS72-F1
#
_entry.id   AF-A0A0M8WS72-F1
#
_cell.length_a   1.000
_cell.length_b   1.000
_cell.length_c   1.000
_cell.angle_alpha   90.00
_cell.angle_beta   90.00
_cell.angle_gamma   90.00
#
_symmetry.space_group_name_H-M   'P 1'
#
loop_
_entity.id
_entity.type
_entity.pdbx_description
1 polymer ?
#
loop_
_entity_poly.entity_id
_entity_poly.type
_entity_poly.pdbx_seq_one_letter_code
_entity_poly.pdbx_strand_id
1 'polypeptide(L)' 'MVSVNEFRESLLVRVEQAEQAVRRAVEQQDEYAAEVHSADLANLRRLAAEHGVAVPAPREG' A
#
# COMPACT_ATOMS: atom_id res chain seq x y z
N MET A 1 -19.97 8.21 11.62
CA MET A 1 -19.40 8.91 10.44
C MET A 1 -17.89 8.84 10.61
N VAL A 2 -17.18 8.05 9.80
CA VAL A 2 -15.73 7.93 9.92
C VAL A 2 -15.14 9.31 9.59
N SER A 3 -14.33 9.86 10.48
CA SER A 3 -13.71 11.17 10.23
C SER A 3 -12.66 11.03 9.13
N VAL A 4 -12.49 12.06 8.30
CA VAL A 4 -11.46 12.11 7.24
C VAL A 4 -10.07 11.71 7.74
N ASN A 5 -9.75 12.01 9.01
CA ASN A 5 -8.48 11.63 9.62
C ASN A 5 -8.34 10.11 9.85
N GLU A 6 -9.40 9.44 10.30
CA GLU A 6 -9.39 7.99 10.55
C GLU A 6 -9.28 7.21 9.23
N PHE A 7 -9.92 7.71 8.16
CA PHE A 7 -9.76 7.15 6.82
C PHE A 7 -8.31 7.28 6.33
N ARG A 8 -7.71 8.46 6.51
CA ARG A 8 -6.31 8.72 6.12
C ARG A 8 -5.34 7.82 6.88
N GLU A 9 -5.49 7.70 8.20
CA GLU A 9 -4.64 6.85 9.03
C GLU A 9 -4.79 5.36 8.65
N SER A 10 -6.03 4.90 8.48
CA SER A 10 -6.30 3.52 8.03
C SER A 10 -5.70 3.24 6.64
N LEU A 11 -5.77 4.20 5.72
CA LEU A 11 -5.21 4.06 4.38
C LEU A 11 -3.68 3.96 4.41
N LEU A 12 -3.01 4.78 5.22
CA LEU A 12 -1.56 4.73 5.39
C LEU A 12 -1.09 3.39 5.97
N VAL A 13 -1.79 2.87 6.99
CA VAL A 13 -1.49 1.55 7.56
C VAL A 13 -1.65 0.45 6.50
N ARG A 14 -2.71 0.51 5.69
CA ARG A 14 -2.94 -0.48 4.62
C ARG A 14 -1.88 -0.44 3.53
N VAL A 15 -1.43 0.76 3.14
CA VAL A 15 -0.31 0.92 2.20
C VAL A 15 0.95 0.24 2.77
N GLU A 16 1.32 0.55 4.01
CA GLU A 16 2.50 -0.02 4.65
C GLU A 16 2.41 -1.56 4.72
N GLN A 17 1.24 -2.09 5.08
CA GLN A 17 0.99 -3.53 5.09
C GLN A 17 1.13 -4.16 3.70
N ALA A 18 0.59 -3.52 2.65
CA ALA A 18 0.74 -4.00 1.29
C ALA A 18 2.21 -3.96 0.82
N GLU A 19 2.97 -2.92 1.18
CA GLU A 19 4.42 -2.87 0.90
C GLU A 19 5.20 -4.00 1.58
N GLN A 20 4.88 -4.29 2.84
CA GLN A 20 5.49 -5.43 3.56
C GLN A 20 5.10 -6.76 2.93
N ALA A 21 3.85 -6.89 2.47
CA ALA A 21 3.37 -8.11 1.80
C ALA A 21 4.08 -8.34 0.46
N VAL A 22 4.30 -7.28 -0.34
CA VAL A 22 5.11 -7.35 -1.57
C VAL A 22 6.53 -7.80 -1.23
N ARG A 23 7.19 -7.16 -0.27
CA ARG A 23 8.55 -7.52 0.14
C ARG A 23 8.65 -9.00 0.54
N ARG A 24 7.73 -9.46 1.39
CA ARG A 24 7.69 -10.87 1.83
C ARG A 24 7.43 -11.83 0.68
N ALA A 25 6.55 -11.47 -0.27
CA ALA A 25 6.29 -12.32 -1.42
C ALA A 25 7.55 -12.46 -2.30
N VAL A 26 8.28 -11.36 -2.52
CA VAL A 26 9.57 -11.36 -3.21
C VAL A 26 10.62 -12.21 -2.46
N GLU A 27 10.73 -12.04 -1.14
CA GLU A 27 11.65 -12.84 -0.30
C GLU A 27 11.33 -14.34 -0.35
N GLN A 28 10.05 -14.70 -0.46
CA GLN A 28 9.61 -16.09 -0.56
C GLN A 28 9.66 -16.64 -2.00
N GLN A 29 10.06 -15.83 -2.98
CA GLN A 29 10.00 -16.15 -4.41
C GLN A 29 8.59 -16.55 -4.88
N ASP A 30 7.55 -16.02 -4.23
CA ASP A 30 6.16 -16.19 -4.63
C ASP A 30 5.79 -15.07 -5.62
N GLU A 31 6.05 -15.33 -6.90
CA GLU A 31 5.83 -14.37 -7.99
C GLU A 31 4.35 -13.96 -8.10
N TYR A 32 3.43 -14.90 -7.88
CA TYR A 32 2.00 -14.62 -7.92
C TYR A 32 1.57 -13.71 -6.77
N ALA A 33 2.00 -14.01 -5.54
CA ALA A 33 1.71 -13.14 -4.40
C ALA A 33 2.35 -11.76 -4.56
N ALA A 34 3.56 -11.68 -5.15
CA ALA A 34 4.23 -10.41 -5.40
C ALA A 34 3.47 -9.54 -6.39
N GLU A 35 2.95 -10.12 -7.49
CA GLU A 35 2.10 -9.39 -8.44
C GLU A 35 0.78 -8.94 -7.81
N VAL A 36 0.10 -9.82 -7.07
CA VAL A 36 -1.18 -9.51 -6.41
C VAL A 36 -1.01 -8.38 -5.40
N HIS A 37 -0.01 -8.45 -4.53
CA HIS A 37 0.24 -7.41 -3.54
C HIS A 37 0.73 -6.11 -4.17
N SER A 38 1.47 -6.17 -5.28
CA SER A 38 1.91 -4.97 -6.01
C SER A 38 0.74 -4.24 -6.66
N ALA A 39 -0.22 -4.99 -7.22
CA ALA A 39 -1.46 -4.43 -7.77
C ALA A 39 -2.33 -3.78 -6.68
N ASP A 40 -2.49 -4.43 -5.52
CA ASP A 40 -3.22 -3.86 -4.38
C ASP A 40 -2.55 -2.57 -3.87
N LEU A 41 -1.22 -2.58 -3.73
CA LEU A 41 -0.43 -1.41 -3.34
C LEU A 41 -0.60 -0.24 -4.34
N ALA A 42 -0.58 -0.52 -5.64
CA ALA A 42 -0.81 0.51 -6.66
C ALA A 42 -2.22 1.11 -6.55
N ASN A 43 -3.24 0.29 -6.29
CA ASN A 43 -4.60 0.74 -6.07
C ASN A 43 -4.73 1.61 -4.81
N LEU A 44 -4.12 1.19 -3.70
CA LEU A 44 -4.12 1.97 -2.44
C LEU A 44 -3.43 3.33 -2.61
N ARG A 45 -2.31 3.38 -3.34
CA ARG A 45 -1.61 4.64 -3.64
C ARG A 45 -2.45 5.58 -4.51
N ARG A 46 -3.18 5.03 -5.49
CA ARG A 46 -4.10 5.81 -6.31
C ARG A 46 -5.23 6.40 -5.47
N LEU A 47 -5.86 5.57 -4.64
CA LEU A 47 -6.91 5.99 -3.72
C LEU A 47 -6.40 7.09 -2.79
N ALA A 48 -5.18 6.95 -2.27
CA ALA A 48 -4.56 7.97 -1.43
C ALA A 48 -4.39 9.30 -2.19
N ALA A 49 -3.89 9.26 -3.42
CA ALA A 49 -3.76 10.45 -4.25
C ALA A 49 -5.12 11.13 -4.53
N GLU A 50 -6.16 10.35 -4.83
CA GLU A 50 -7.53 10.85 -5.06
C GLU A 50 -8.12 11.54 -3.82
N HIS A 51 -7.75 11.07 -2.62
CA HIS A 51 -8.17 11.65 -1.34
C HIS A 51 -7.19 12.70 -0.78
N GLY A 52 -6.16 13.09 -1.53
CA GLY A 52 -5.17 14.09 -1.10
C GLY A 52 -4.20 13.61 -0.01
N VAL A 53 -4.09 12.30 0.19
CA VAL A 53 -3.18 11.67 1.14
C VAL A 53 -1.83 11.43 0.46
N ALA A 54 -0.81 12.16 0.89
CA ALA A 54 0.57 11.92 0.46
C ALA A 54 1.06 10.58 1.03
N VAL A 55 1.27 9.62 0.13
CA VAL A 55 1.93 8.34 0.45
C VAL A 55 3.40 8.47 0.04
N PRO A 56 4.36 8.19 0.93
CA PRO A 56 5.76 8.18 0.54
C PRO A 56 5.98 7.16 -0.57
N ALA A 57 6.71 7.56 -1.62
CA ALA A 57 7.17 6.62 -2.63
C ALA A 57 7.96 5.48 -1.96
N PRO A 58 7.89 4.24 -2.48
CA PRO A 58 8.69 3.15 -1.93
C PRO A 58 10.13 3.62 -1.97
N ARG A 59 10.79 3.61 -0.81
CA ARG A 59 12.20 3.97 -0.71
C ARG A 59 12.94 2.86 -1.46
N GLU A 60 13.26 3.10 -2.74
CA GLU A 60 14.13 2.24 -3.53
C GLU A 60 15.46 2.16 -2.76
N GLY A 61 15.70 0.99 -2.18
CA GLY A 61 16.90 0.65 -1.42
C GLY A 61 17.72 -0.34 -2.22
#